data_AF-A0A1R1X445-F1
#
_entry.id   AF-A0A1R1X445-F1
#
_cell.length_a   1.000
_cell.length_b   1.000
_cell.length_c   1.000
_cell.angle_alpha   90.00
_cell.angle_beta   90.00
_cell.angle_gamma   90.00
#
_symmetry.space_group_name_H-M   'P 1'
#
loop_
_entity.id
_entity.type
_entity.pdbx_description
1 polymer ?
#
loop_
_entity_poly.entity_id
_entity_poly.type
_entity_poly.pdbx_seq_one_letter_code
_entity_poly.pdbx_strand_id
1 'polypeptide(L)'
;MYAAYGFLTQPKILTAVKKKFINYVLLPIGCYGGETYGMSEHRVHPIQAIVDQATRLVARVGKNAAMERVREELGITSVFLRSSASRERAFKKWPVSKTWIADLIKLPIKAQKSTWVTGCSRLIKRYCLTDAAG
;
A
#
# COMPACT_ATOMS: atom_id res chain seq x y z
N MET A 1 9.55 -9.88 -8.65
CA MET A 1 8.31 -10.70 -8.79
C MET A 1 8.57 -12.14 -9.26
N TYR A 2 9.67 -12.42 -9.97
CA TYR A 2 9.96 -13.75 -10.54
C TYR A 2 10.17 -14.88 -9.52
N ALA A 3 10.81 -14.63 -8.37
CA ALA A 3 11.07 -15.70 -7.39
C ALA A 3 9.79 -16.23 -6.71
N ALA A 4 8.87 -15.34 -6.30
CA ALA A 4 7.61 -15.75 -5.68
C ALA A 4 6.63 -16.38 -6.67
N TYR A 5 6.75 -16.06 -7.96
CA TYR A 5 5.88 -16.61 -9.00
C TYR A 5 5.96 -18.15 -9.07
N GLY A 6 7.18 -18.70 -9.04
CA GLY A 6 7.40 -20.15 -9.02
C GLY A 6 6.73 -20.80 -7.80
N PHE A 7 6.93 -20.23 -6.61
CA PHE A 7 6.31 -20.71 -5.37
C PHE A 7 4.77 -20.70 -5.43
N LEU A 8 4.16 -19.60 -5.88
CA LEU A 8 2.70 -19.46 -5.91
C LEU A 8 2.04 -20.36 -6.95
N THR A 9 2.71 -20.64 -8.06
CA THR A 9 2.17 -21.48 -9.16
C THR A 9 2.39 -22.98 -8.95
N GLN A 10 3.37 -23.38 -8.14
CA GLN A 10 3.76 -24.78 -7.97
C GLN A 10 2.63 -25.68 -7.46
N PRO A 11 2.24 -26.75 -8.20
CA PRO A 11 1.13 -27.63 -7.81
C PRO A 11 1.40 -28.45 -6.54
N LYS A 12 2.67 -28.72 -6.25
CA LYS A 12 3.08 -29.57 -5.11
C LYS A 12 2.89 -28.90 -3.74
N ILE A 13 2.70 -27.59 -3.71
CA ILE A 13 2.59 -26.81 -2.46
C ILE A 13 1.11 -26.56 -2.18
N LEU A 14 0.69 -26.89 -0.96
CA LEU A 14 -0.70 -26.72 -0.51
C LEU A 14 -1.14 -25.25 -0.56
N THR A 15 -2.36 -25.00 -1.05
CA THR A 15 -2.97 -23.66 -1.16
C THR A 15 -2.98 -22.92 0.19
N ALA A 16 -3.15 -23.64 1.30
CA ALA A 16 -3.12 -23.05 2.64
C ALA A 16 -1.76 -22.40 2.98
N VAL A 17 -0.64 -22.99 2.54
CA VAL A 17 0.70 -22.44 2.75
C VAL A 17 0.88 -21.16 1.91
N LYS A 18 0.41 -21.17 0.66
CA LYS A 18 0.46 -20.01 -0.22
C LYS A 18 -0.41 -18.86 0.27
N LYS A 19 -1.60 -19.15 0.80
CA LYS A 19 -2.46 -18.19 1.49
C LYS A 19 -1.74 -17.54 2.67
N LYS A 20 -1.05 -18.33 3.51
CA LYS A 20 -0.25 -17.80 4.62
C LYS A 20 0.85 -16.86 4.12
N PHE A 21 1.55 -17.21 3.05
CA PHE A 21 2.54 -16.33 2.44
C PHE A 21 1.92 -14.98 2.03
N ILE A 22 0.75 -14.97 1.39
CA ILE A 22 0.08 -13.72 1.01
C ILE A 22 -0.28 -12.90 2.27
N ASN A 23 -0.93 -13.52 3.26
CA ASN A 23 -1.42 -12.81 4.45
C ASN A 23 -0.31 -12.30 5.39
N TYR A 24 0.78 -13.06 5.53
CA TYR A 24 1.83 -12.78 6.52
C TYR A 24 3.09 -12.16 5.91
N VAL A 25 3.30 -12.25 4.60
CA VAL A 25 4.47 -11.67 3.93
C VAL A 25 4.06 -10.57 2.98
N LEU A 26 3.21 -10.87 1.98
CA LEU A 26 2.89 -9.91 0.93
C LEU A 26 2.03 -8.75 1.45
N LEU A 27 1.00 -9.05 2.24
CA LEU A 27 0.09 -8.04 2.78
C LEU A 27 0.81 -7.05 3.70
N PRO A 28 1.63 -7.47 4.68
CA PRO A 28 2.35 -6.54 5.54
C PRO A 28 3.36 -5.68 4.78
N ILE A 29 4.05 -6.24 3.78
CA ILE A 29 4.95 -5.45 2.91
C ILE A 29 4.16 -4.37 2.16
N GLY A 30 3.00 -4.73 1.59
CA GLY A 30 2.15 -3.77 0.88
C GLY A 30 1.50 -2.71 1.78
N CYS A 31 1.20 -3.05 3.03
CA CYS A 31 0.58 -2.13 4.00
C CYS A 31 1.61 -1.31 4.78
N TYR A 32 2.90 -1.43 4.48
CA TYR A 32 3.95 -0.71 5.19
C TYR A 32 3.69 0.81 5.13
N GLY A 33 3.74 1.46 6.29
CA GLY A 33 3.48 2.90 6.42
C GLY A 33 2.00 3.32 6.35
N GLY A 34 1.05 2.39 6.16
CA GLY A 34 -0.38 2.72 6.12
C GLY A 34 -0.93 3.28 7.43
N GLU A 35 -0.40 2.80 8.54
CA GLU A 35 -0.75 3.25 9.88
C GLU A 35 -0.30 4.68 10.18
N THR A 36 0.79 5.16 9.56
CA THR A 36 1.40 6.46 9.85
C THR A 36 1.07 7.52 8.80
N TYR A 37 1.29 7.21 7.52
CA TYR A 37 1.14 8.16 6.41
C TYR A 37 -0.30 8.28 5.89
N GLY A 38 -1.19 7.39 6.34
CA GLY A 38 -2.56 7.29 5.84
C GLY A 38 -2.60 6.74 4.41
N MET A 39 -3.43 5.74 4.17
CA MET A 39 -3.61 5.17 2.85
C MET A 39 -4.76 5.83 2.11
N SER A 40 -4.43 6.49 1.00
CA SER A 40 -5.42 6.99 0.04
C SER A 40 -5.77 5.88 -0.94
N GLU A 41 -7.02 5.84 -1.39
CA GLU A 41 -7.52 4.85 -2.35
C GLU A 41 -6.60 4.73 -3.59
N HIS A 42 -6.19 5.87 -4.15
CA HIS A 42 -5.28 5.92 -5.29
C HIS A 42 -3.92 5.24 -5.04
N ARG A 43 -3.39 5.31 -3.81
CA ARG A 43 -2.12 4.67 -3.44
C ARG A 43 -2.29 3.19 -3.13
N VAL A 44 -3.47 2.80 -2.62
CA VAL A 44 -3.80 1.40 -2.33
C VAL A 44 -4.02 0.60 -3.60
N HIS A 45 -4.64 1.18 -4.63
CA HIS A 45 -5.01 0.47 -5.86
C HIS A 45 -3.85 -0.34 -6.50
N PRO A 46 -2.66 0.23 -6.78
CA PRO A 46 -1.55 -0.54 -7.37
C PRO A 46 -1.04 -1.65 -6.44
N ILE A 47 -1.10 -1.45 -5.12
CA ILE A 47 -0.68 -2.45 -4.13
C ILE A 47 -1.70 -3.59 -4.07
N GLN A 48 -2.99 -3.27 -4.09
CA GLN A 48 -4.07 -4.25 -4.15
C GLN A 48 -3.98 -5.09 -5.43
N ALA A 49 -3.64 -4.47 -6.57
CA ALA A 49 -3.48 -5.19 -7.83
C ALA A 49 -2.39 -6.28 -7.76
N ILE A 50 -1.27 -6.01 -7.07
CA ILE A 50 -0.20 -6.99 -6.83
C ILE A 50 -0.70 -8.15 -5.96
N VAL A 51 -1.43 -7.85 -4.88
CA VAL A 51 -2.02 -8.87 -3.99
C VAL A 51 -3.07 -9.69 -4.74
N ASP A 52 -3.89 -9.06 -5.56
CA ASP A 52 -4.92 -9.73 -6.36
C ASP A 52 -4.30 -10.64 -7.41
N GLN A 53 -3.21 -10.20 -8.05
CA GLN A 53 -2.45 -11.04 -8.98
C GLN A 53 -1.90 -12.28 -8.28
N ALA A 54 -1.28 -12.12 -7.09
CA ALA A 54 -0.80 -13.25 -6.30
C ALA A 54 -1.96 -14.19 -5.90
N THR A 55 -3.09 -13.61 -5.49
CA THR A 55 -4.29 -14.35 -5.10
C THR A 55 -4.87 -15.14 -6.29
N ARG A 56 -4.89 -14.57 -7.50
CA ARG A 56 -5.30 -15.29 -8.72
C ARG A 56 -4.41 -16.49 -9.00
N LEU A 57 -3.10 -16.34 -8.85
CA LEU A 57 -2.16 -17.46 -9.06
C LEU A 57 -2.42 -18.61 -8.09
N VAL A 58 -2.75 -18.29 -6.84
CA VAL A 58 -3.07 -19.28 -5.81
C VAL A 58 -4.42 -19.94 -6.06
N ALA A 59 -5.45 -19.16 -6.43
CA ALA A 59 -6.81 -19.64 -6.69
C ALA A 59 -6.96 -20.32 -8.05
N ARG A 60 -5.99 -20.15 -8.97
CA ARG A 60 -6.04 -20.61 -10.38
C ARG A 60 -7.27 -20.12 -11.13
N VAL A 61 -7.67 -18.87 -10.89
CA VAL A 61 -8.84 -18.24 -11.52
C VAL A 61 -8.43 -17.34 -12.68
N GLY A 62 -9.30 -17.23 -13.69
CA GLY A 62 -9.09 -16.37 -14.85
C GLY A 62 -9.16 -14.87 -14.54
N LYS A 63 -8.84 -14.04 -15.53
CA LYS A 63 -8.85 -12.55 -15.45
C LYS A 63 -10.22 -11.93 -15.12
N ASN A 64 -11.31 -12.62 -15.45
CA ASN A 64 -12.68 -12.12 -15.24
C ASN A 64 -13.26 -12.50 -13.87
N ALA A 65 -12.52 -13.23 -13.03
CA ALA A 65 -12.99 -13.60 -11.71
C ALA A 65 -13.16 -12.37 -10.80
N ALA A 66 -14.27 -12.35 -10.05
CA ALA A 66 -14.55 -11.33 -9.05
C ALA A 66 -13.59 -11.47 -7.85
N MET A 67 -12.54 -10.64 -7.81
CA MET A 67 -11.46 -10.77 -6.83
C MET A 67 -11.88 -10.49 -5.39
N GLU A 68 -12.94 -9.73 -5.18
CA GLU A 68 -13.53 -9.55 -3.84
C GLU A 68 -13.99 -10.88 -3.26
N ARG A 69 -14.81 -11.63 -4.01
CA ARG A 69 -15.28 -12.94 -3.56
C ARG A 69 -14.15 -13.95 -3.39
N VAL A 70 -13.20 -13.99 -4.33
CA VAL A 70 -12.05 -14.91 -4.24
C VAL A 70 -11.20 -14.62 -3.00
N ARG A 71 -11.01 -13.34 -2.64
CA ARG A 71 -10.30 -12.95 -1.42
C ARG A 71 -11.04 -13.35 -0.16
N GLU A 72 -12.36 -13.18 -0.11
CA GLU A 72 -13.19 -13.59 1.03
C GLU A 72 -13.09 -15.09 1.29
N GLU A 73 -13.29 -15.92 0.25
CA GLU A 73 -13.17 -17.38 0.34
C GLU A 73 -11.76 -17.81 0.80
N LEU A 74 -10.74 -17.12 0.28
CA LEU A 74 -9.37 -17.34 0.70
C LEU A 74 -9.02 -16.64 2.01
N GLY A 75 -9.93 -15.96 2.69
CA GLY A 75 -9.67 -15.23 3.95
C GLY A 75 -8.46 -14.28 3.84
N ILE A 76 -8.35 -13.57 2.73
CA ILE A 76 -7.34 -12.53 2.48
C ILE A 76 -8.03 -11.18 2.61
N THR A 77 -7.65 -10.40 3.61
CA THR A 77 -8.19 -9.05 3.79
C THR A 77 -7.68 -8.11 2.70
N SER A 78 -8.50 -7.16 2.26
CA SER A 78 -8.04 -6.10 1.36
C SER A 78 -6.95 -5.25 2.03
N VAL A 79 -6.05 -4.72 1.21
CA VAL A 79 -4.98 -3.81 1.64
C VAL A 79 -5.59 -2.57 2.30
N PHE A 80 -6.70 -2.06 1.75
CA PHE A 80 -7.45 -0.95 2.32
C PHE A 80 -7.92 -1.26 3.74
N LEU A 81 -8.66 -2.34 3.93
CA LEU A 81 -9.23 -2.71 5.23
C LEU A 81 -8.13 -2.94 6.28
N ARG A 82 -7.07 -3.65 5.89
CA ARG A 82 -5.90 -3.90 6.74
C ARG A 82 -5.25 -2.59 7.20
N SER A 83 -5.07 -1.65 6.28
CA SER A 83 -4.40 -0.39 6.56
C SER A 83 -5.26 0.56 7.39
N SER A 84 -6.57 0.57 7.16
CA SER A 84 -7.54 1.31 7.98
C SER A 84 -7.57 0.79 9.41
N ALA A 85 -7.58 -0.53 9.63
CA ALA A 85 -7.53 -1.12 10.96
C ALA A 85 -6.20 -0.80 11.69
N SER A 86 -5.07 -0.83 10.96
CA SER A 86 -3.78 -0.41 11.52
C SER A 86 -3.77 1.08 11.86
N ARG A 87 -4.40 1.93 11.03
CA ARG A 87 -4.53 3.38 11.28
C ARG A 87 -5.40 3.67 12.50
N GLU A 88 -6.52 2.98 12.66
CA GLU A 88 -7.37 3.10 13.85
C GLU A 88 -6.58 2.74 15.13
N ARG A 89 -5.85 1.63 15.09
CA ARG A 89 -4.95 1.22 16.20
C ARG A 89 -3.91 2.30 16.50
N ALA A 90 -3.32 2.90 15.48
CA ALA A 90 -2.34 3.98 15.63
C ALA A 90 -2.93 5.19 16.36
N PHE A 91 -4.14 5.62 15.96
CA PHE A 91 -4.87 6.71 16.63
C PHE A 91 -5.19 6.40 18.09
N LYS A 92 -5.46 5.14 18.44
CA LYS A 92 -5.69 4.77 19.84
C LYS A 92 -4.40 4.68 20.65
N LYS A 93 -3.32 4.17 20.07
CA LYS A 93 -2.09 3.81 20.78
C LYS A 93 -1.14 4.99 21.03
N TRP A 94 -0.99 5.87 20.05
CA TRP A 94 0.08 6.87 20.02
C TRP A 94 -0.28 8.35 20.29
N PRO A 95 -1.49 8.76 20.72
CA PRO A 95 -1.77 10.19 21.02
C PRO A 95 -0.83 10.83 22.04
N VAL A 96 -0.39 10.04 23.02
CA VAL A 96 0.43 10.46 24.17
C VAL A 96 1.89 10.05 24.03
N SER A 97 2.31 9.53 22.87
CA SER A 97 3.72 9.15 22.67
C SER A 97 4.61 10.41 22.66
N LYS A 98 5.78 10.34 23.29
CA LYS A 98 6.80 11.41 23.26
C LYS A 98 7.59 11.47 21.95
N THR A 99 7.37 10.50 21.06
CA THR A 99 8.05 10.39 19.76
C THR A 99 7.32 11.16 18.67
N TRP A 100 8.04 11.55 17.61
CA TRP A 100 7.51 12.19 16.39
C TRP A 100 6.32 11.48 15.71
N ILE A 101 6.08 10.19 16.02
CA ILE A 101 4.89 9.44 15.57
C ILE A 101 3.58 10.07 16.08
N ALA A 102 3.56 10.61 17.30
CA ALA A 102 2.37 11.30 17.83
C ALA A 102 2.05 12.54 16.98
N ASP A 103 3.09 13.26 16.55
CA ASP A 103 2.94 14.44 15.71
C ASP A 103 2.45 14.06 14.31
N LEU A 104 2.95 12.98 13.70
CA LEU A 104 2.43 12.47 12.41
C LEU A 104 0.94 12.07 12.45
N ILE A 105 0.45 11.63 13.61
CA ILE A 105 -0.94 11.20 13.77
C ILE A 105 -1.84 12.42 13.97
N LYS A 106 -1.41 13.38 14.80
CA LYS A 106 -2.11 14.64 15.07
C LYS A 106 -2.13 15.58 13.87
N LEU A 107 -1.03 15.63 13.14
CA LEU A 107 -0.87 16.36 11.89
C LEU A 107 -0.89 15.32 10.75
N PRO A 108 -2.08 14.80 10.38
CA PRO A 108 -2.15 13.87 9.28
C PRO A 108 -1.50 14.54 8.08
N ILE A 109 -0.63 13.78 7.40
CA ILE A 109 -0.04 14.23 6.15
C ILE A 109 -1.21 14.42 5.20
N LYS A 110 -1.71 15.65 5.14
CA LYS A 110 -2.54 16.11 4.05
C LYS A 110 -1.66 15.86 2.86
N ALA A 111 -2.05 14.89 2.04
CA ALA A 111 -1.52 14.80 0.70
C ALA A 111 -2.01 16.05 -0.06
N GLN A 112 -1.55 17.23 0.33
CA GLN A 112 -1.30 18.29 -0.63
C GLN A 112 -0.37 17.63 -1.63
N LYS A 113 -0.81 17.48 -2.86
CA LYS A 113 0.18 17.24 -3.88
C LYS A 113 1.03 18.50 -4.00
N SER A 114 2.17 18.48 -3.31
CA SER A 114 3.40 19.10 -3.71
C SER A 114 4.53 18.06 -3.58
N THR A 115 5.02 17.57 -4.71
CA THR A 115 6.08 16.55 -4.90
C THR A 115 7.32 17.19 -5.51
N TRP A 116 8.38 16.44 -5.85
CA TRP A 116 9.54 16.98 -6.59
C TRP A 116 9.13 17.68 -7.90
N VAL A 117 8.00 17.31 -8.53
CA VAL A 117 7.43 18.05 -9.68
C VAL A 117 7.04 19.49 -9.30
N THR A 118 6.48 19.67 -8.11
CA THR A 118 6.19 20.98 -7.51
C THR A 118 7.48 21.67 -7.07
N GLY A 119 8.52 20.87 -6.77
CA GLY A 119 9.92 21.29 -6.74
C GLY A 119 10.43 21.86 -8.07
N CYS A 120 10.17 21.22 -9.22
CA CYS A 120 10.53 21.75 -10.56
C CYS A 120 9.83 23.07 -10.87
N SER A 121 8.54 23.20 -10.53
CA SER A 121 7.79 24.44 -10.75
C SER A 121 8.36 25.62 -9.93
N ARG A 122 8.85 25.34 -8.71
CA ARG A 122 9.57 26.32 -7.89
C ARG A 122 10.97 26.62 -8.43
N LEU A 123 11.66 25.64 -9.03
CA LEU A 123 12.97 25.83 -9.66
C LEU A 123 12.89 26.69 -10.93
N ILE A 124 11.85 26.54 -11.76
CA ILE A 124 11.60 27.41 -12.93
C ILE A 124 11.40 28.87 -12.49
N LYS A 125 10.62 29.12 -11.42
CA LYS A 125 10.47 30.48 -10.85
C LYS A 125 11.78 31.08 -10.32
N ARG A 126 12.72 30.24 -9.89
CA ARG A 126 13.98 30.66 -9.25
C ARG A 126 15.13 30.88 -10.24
N TYR A 127 15.06 30.24 -11.41
CA TYR A 127 16.18 30.19 -12.36
C TYR A 127 15.82 30.60 -13.80
N CYS A 128 14.54 30.72 -14.18
CA CYS A 128 14.15 31.07 -15.57
C CYS A 128 13.47 32.43 -15.74
N LEU A 129 13.16 33.20 -14.67
CA LEU A 129 12.51 34.53 -14.81
C LEU A 129 13.24 35.66 -14.07
N THR A 130 14.27 35.34 -13.29
CA THR A 130 15.24 36.28 -12.74
C THR A 130 16.12 36.95 -13.80
N ASP A 131 16.11 36.48 -15.06
CA ASP A 131 16.83 37.09 -16.20
C ASP A 131 16.17 38.38 -16.73
N ALA A 132 15.02 38.78 -16.18
CA ALA A 132 14.38 40.08 -16.43
C ALA A 132 15.04 41.24 -15.66
N ALA A 133 16.22 41.03 -15.08
CA ALA A 133 17.01 42.04 -14.36
C ALA A 133 18.36 42.31 -15.06
N GLY A 134 18.33 42.39 -16.40
CA GLY A 134 19.42 42.89 -17.26
C GLY A 134 18.94 44.07 -18.10
#